data_AF-A0A7C1TIR5-F1
#
_entry.id   AF-A0A7C1TIR5-F1
#
_cell.length_a   1.000
_cell.length_b   1.000
_cell.length_c   1.000
_cell.angle_alpha   90.00
_cell.angle_beta   90.00
_cell.angle_gamma   90.00
#
_symmetry.space_group_name_H-M   'P 1'
#
loop_
_entity.id
_entity.type
_entity.pdbx_description
1 polymer ?
#
loop_
_entity_poly.entity_id
_entity_poly.type
_entity_poly.pdbx_seq_one_letter_code
_entity_poly.pdbx_strand_id
1 'polypeptide(L)' 'MGQTSDTAELCAAAQSQLLVIDVQQRLQAAMKAKITARVTRHIERLIRAAHLLGIP' A
#
# COMPACT_ATOMS: atom_id res chain seq x y z
N MET A 1 13.40 -32.42 -9.74
CA MET A 1 12.08 -32.14 -10.36
C MET A 1 11.17 -31.55 -9.29
N GLY A 2 11.11 -30.22 -9.20
CA GLY A 2 10.15 -29.50 -8.37
C GLY A 2 9.56 -28.41 -9.24
N GLN A 3 8.27 -28.53 -9.56
CA GLN A 3 7.55 -27.60 -10.41
C GLN A 3 7.45 -26.25 -9.67
N THR A 4 8.16 -25.24 -10.16
CA THR A 4 7.95 -23.84 -9.76
C THR A 4 6.67 -23.36 -10.43
N SER A 5 5.57 -23.39 -9.69
CA SER A 5 4.32 -22.76 -10.11
C SER A 5 4.59 -21.26 -10.31
N ASP A 6 4.39 -20.80 -11.55
CA ASP A 6 4.63 -19.46 -12.06
C ASP A 6 3.58 -18.45 -11.55
N THR A 7 3.15 -18.59 -10.30
CA THR A 7 2.43 -17.54 -9.57
C THR A 7 3.48 -16.73 -8.84
N ALA A 8 3.92 -15.62 -9.43
CA ALA A 8 4.59 -14.59 -8.67
C ALA A 8 3.72 -14.33 -7.41
N GLU A 9 4.22 -14.71 -6.23
CA GLU A 9 3.52 -14.48 -4.98
C GLU A 9 3.35 -12.97 -4.84
N LEU A 10 2.14 -12.49 -5.17
CA LEU A 10 1.86 -11.08 -5.42
C LEU A 10 2.26 -10.16 -4.25
N CYS A 11 2.40 -10.71 -3.04
CA CYS A 11 3.17 -10.13 -1.94
C CYS A 11 3.69 -11.28 -1.05
N ALA A 12 4.94 -11.70 -1.21
CA ALA A 12 5.61 -12.43 -0.15
C ALA A 12 5.78 -11.47 1.05
N ALA A 13 4.90 -11.55 2.04
CA ALA A 13 4.82 -10.57 3.13
C ALA A 13 6.17 -10.38 3.85
N ALA A 14 6.92 -11.48 4.03
CA ALA A 14 8.26 -11.48 4.63
C ALA A 14 9.33 -10.73 3.82
N GLN A 15 9.06 -10.43 2.54
CA GLN A 15 9.97 -9.75 1.61
C GLN A 15 9.40 -8.43 1.10
N SER A 16 8.29 -7.96 1.68
CA SER A 16 7.57 -6.77 1.25
C SER A 16 7.72 -5.64 2.27
N GLN A 17 7.56 -4.39 1.81
CA GLN A 17 7.45 -3.21 2.67
C GLN A 17 6.41 -2.25 2.07
N LEU A 18 5.64 -1.58 2.91
CA LEU A 18 4.72 -0.53 2.50
C LEU A 18 5.40 0.85 2.60
N LEU A 19 5.77 1.41 1.45
CA LEU A 19 6.31 2.76 1.40
C LEU A 19 5.20 3.79 1.11
N VAL A 20 4.96 4.69 2.08
CA VAL A 20 4.00 5.80 1.95
C VAL A 20 4.76 7.10 1.72
N ILE A 21 4.66 7.66 0.52
CA ILE A 21 5.42 8.84 0.09
C ILE A 21 4.51 10.06 0.05
N ASP A 22 5.00 11.21 0.53
CA ASP A 22 4.42 12.53 0.26
C ASP A 22 2.95 12.71 0.69
N VAL A 23 2.50 11.96 1.70
CA VAL A 23 1.16 12.10 2.31
C VAL A 23 1.13 13.25 3.32
N GLN A 24 1.59 14.41 2.89
CA GLN A 24 1.66 15.63 3.69
C GLN A 24 0.44 16.52 3.40
N GLN A 25 -0.12 17.16 4.43
CA GLN A 25 -1.28 18.04 4.28
C GLN A 25 -1.06 19.14 3.23
N ARG A 26 0.15 19.68 3.14
CA ARG A 26 0.52 20.71 2.16
C ARG A 26 0.39 20.21 0.71
N LEU A 27 0.79 18.98 0.44
CA LEU A 27 0.69 18.38 -0.90
C LEU A 27 -0.76 17.99 -1.22
N GLN A 28 -1.50 17.51 -0.22
CA GLN A 28 -2.93 17.22 -0.35
C GLN A 28 -3.78 18.46 -0.69
N ALA A 29 -3.37 19.65 -0.23
CA ALA A 29 -4.06 20.91 -0.54
C ALA A 29 -4.06 21.27 -2.03
N ALA A 30 -3.10 20.76 -2.81
CA ALA A 30 -3.05 20.96 -4.26
C ALA A 30 -4.01 20.01 -5.03
N MET A 31 -4.61 19.03 -4.34
CA MET A 31 -5.50 18.05 -4.94
C MET A 31 -6.98 18.46 -4.82
N LYS A 32 -7.80 18.04 -5.78
CA LYS A 32 -9.26 18.17 -5.67
C LYS A 32 -9.77 17.37 -4.47
N ALA A 33 -10.64 17.95 -3.65
CA ALA A 33 -11.14 17.35 -2.40
C ALA A 33 -11.65 15.89 -2.56
N LYS A 34 -12.38 15.58 -3.64
CA LYS A 34 -12.86 14.22 -3.94
C LYS A 34 -11.72 13.22 -4.17
N ILE A 35 -10.62 13.68 -4.78
CA ILE A 35 -9.44 12.85 -5.02
C ILE A 35 -8.68 12.67 -3.71
N THR A 36 -8.48 13.73 -2.92
CA THR A 36 -7.84 13.67 -1.60
C THR A 36 -8.53 12.65 -0.70
N ALA A 37 -9.86 12.75 -0.55
CA ALA A 37 -10.63 11.81 0.27
C ALA A 37 -10.48 10.35 -0.19
N ARG A 38 -10.44 10.11 -1.51
CA ARG A 38 -10.25 8.76 -2.07
C ARG A 38 -8.84 8.23 -1.80
N VAL A 39 -7.82 9.06 -2.00
CA VAL A 39 -6.41 8.71 -1.76
C VAL A 39 -6.18 8.41 -0.28
N THR A 40 -6.63 9.27 0.62
CA THR A 40 -6.54 9.06 2.07
C THR A 40 -7.18 7.74 2.49
N ARG A 41 -8.41 7.46 2.04
CA ARG A 41 -9.08 6.18 2.33
C ARG A 41 -8.30 4.97 1.82
N HIS A 42 -7.68 5.06 0.64
CA HIS A 42 -6.89 3.97 0.09
C HIS A 42 -5.59 3.75 0.86
N ILE A 43 -4.90 4.82 1.25
CA ILE A 43 -3.69 4.77 2.09
C ILE A 43 -4.01 4.09 3.41
N GLU A 44 -5.09 4.51 4.10
CA GLU A 44 -5.48 3.87 5.36
C GLU A 44 -5.80 2.38 5.18
N ARG A 45 -6.43 1.99 4.06
CA ARG A 45 -6.70 0.58 3.77
C ARG A 45 -5.41 -0.21 3.57
N LEU A 46 -4.42 0.37 2.88
CA LEU A 46 -3.10 -0.24 2.69
C LEU A 46 -2.34 -0.37 4.00
N ILE A 47 -2.33 0.66 4.84
CA ILE A 47 -1.68 0.62 6.17
C ILE A 47 -2.32 -0.47 7.04
N ARG A 48 -3.65 -0.53 7.08
CA ARG A 48 -4.37 -1.59 7.81
C ARG A 48 -4.02 -2.98 7.28
N ALA A 49 -3.98 -3.16 5.96
CA ALA A 49 -3.62 -4.44 5.35
C ALA A 49 -2.18 -4.83 5.66
N ALA A 50 -1.23 -3.91 5.55
CA ALA A 50 0.18 -4.14 5.88
C ALA A 50 0.33 -4.57 7.35
N HIS A 51 -0.33 -3.88 8.27
CA HIS A 51 -0.35 -4.25 9.68
C HIS A 51 -0.89 -5.67 9.93
N LEU A 52 -2.01 -6.04 9.29
CA LEU A 52 -2.60 -7.38 9.41
C LEU A 52 -1.72 -8.48 8.81
N LEU A 53 -0.96 -8.16 7.76
CA LEU A 53 -0.07 -9.09 7.07
C LEU A 53 1.35 -9.14 7.66
N GLY A 54 1.63 -8.32 8.69
CA GLY A 54 2.98 -8.20 9.24
C GLY A 54 4.00 -7.60 8.26
N ILE A 55 3.52 -6.83 7.27
CA ILE A 55 4.35 -6.09 6.33
C ILE A 55 4.74 -4.77 7.01
N PRO A 56 6.04 -4.47 7.16
CA PRO A 56 6.51 -3.20 7.71
C PRO A 56 6.12 -2.01 6.83
#